data_AF-A0A8H7RIF1-F1
#
_entry.id   AF-A0A8H7RIF1-F1
#
_cell.length_a   1.000
_cell.length_b   1.000
_cell.length_c   1.000
_cell.angle_alpha   90.00
_cell.angle_beta   90.00
_cell.angle_gamma   90.00
#
_symmetry.space_group_name_H-M   'P 1'
#
loop_
_entity.id
_entity.type
_entity.pdbx_description
1 polymer ?
#
loop_
_entity_poly.entity_id
_entity_poly.type
_entity_poly.pdbx_seq_one_letter_code
_entity_poly.pdbx_strand_id
1 'polypeptide(L)'
;MPKKLKTLTQNIIRKEPYNVATNILNRTADISFGQLLRTAPSLRRQFTGARRTARTLAVLDELPKQMQNTTALYAVFYLHSPPICTLIDSGASKSCISLNLTQRLKLTIQEPSTAVFMLGNGDRHASLGIINDLP
;
A
#
# COMPACT_ATOMS: atom_id res chain seq x y z
N MET A 1 53.26 -78.71 -15.90
CA MET A 1 52.02 -78.20 -15.26
C MET A 1 51.95 -76.69 -15.43
N PRO A 2 50.92 -76.13 -16.09
CA PRO A 2 50.81 -74.68 -16.25
C PRO A 2 50.24 -74.02 -14.98
N LYS A 3 50.89 -72.95 -14.52
CA LYS A 3 50.45 -72.13 -13.38
C LYS A 3 49.24 -71.29 -13.80
N LYS A 4 48.13 -71.39 -13.07
CA LYS A 4 46.94 -70.54 -13.28
C LYS A 4 47.27 -69.08 -13.01
N LEU A 5 47.11 -68.20 -14.01
CA LEU A 5 47.11 -66.76 -13.81
C LEU A 5 45.89 -66.37 -12.98
N LYS A 6 46.10 -65.66 -11.87
CA LYS A 6 45.02 -65.02 -11.10
C LYS A 6 44.59 -63.76 -11.85
N THR A 7 43.39 -63.77 -12.40
CA THR A 7 42.78 -62.62 -13.05
C THR A 7 42.52 -61.53 -11.99
N LEU A 8 43.18 -60.38 -12.14
CA LEU A 8 42.89 -59.18 -11.34
C LEU A 8 41.56 -58.60 -11.80
N THR A 9 40.49 -58.89 -11.07
CA THR A 9 39.19 -58.22 -11.25
C THR A 9 39.35 -56.77 -10.80
N GLN A 10 39.62 -55.87 -11.76
CA GLN A 10 39.57 -54.44 -11.51
C GLN A 10 38.12 -54.07 -11.20
N ASN A 11 37.88 -53.60 -9.97
CA ASN A 11 36.60 -53.04 -9.56
C ASN A 11 36.42 -51.70 -10.29
N ILE A 12 35.79 -51.73 -11.46
CA ILE A 12 35.41 -50.53 -12.20
C ILE A 12 34.29 -49.87 -11.39
N ILE A 13 34.63 -48.85 -10.60
CA ILE A 13 33.65 -47.98 -9.94
C ILE A 13 32.87 -47.29 -11.06
N ARG A 14 31.65 -47.77 -11.34
CA ARG A 14 30.70 -47.08 -12.23
C ARG A 14 30.27 -45.79 -11.53
N LYS A 15 30.96 -44.68 -11.80
CA LYS A 15 30.44 -43.35 -11.45
C LYS A 15 29.26 -43.08 -12.38
N GLU A 16 28.07 -42.90 -11.80
CA GLU A 16 26.91 -42.34 -12.50
C GLU A 16 27.35 -41.12 -13.34
N PRO A 17 26.89 -41.00 -14.59
CA PRO A 17 27.28 -39.88 -15.44
C PRO A 17 26.84 -38.56 -14.79
N TYR A 18 27.74 -37.58 -14.76
CA TYR A 18 27.47 -36.30 -14.14
C TYR A 18 26.29 -35.58 -14.81
N ASN A 19 25.22 -35.36 -14.06
CA ASN A 19 24.05 -34.63 -14.53
C ASN A 19 24.16 -33.14 -14.18
N VAL A 20 24.46 -32.32 -15.19
CA VAL A 20 24.60 -30.87 -15.07
C VAL A 20 23.30 -30.21 -14.60
N ALA A 21 22.14 -30.67 -15.09
CA ALA A 21 20.85 -30.09 -14.73
C ALA A 21 20.54 -30.29 -13.24
N THR A 22 20.75 -31.51 -12.73
CA THR A 22 20.58 -31.81 -11.30
C THR A 22 21.54 -31.01 -10.44
N ASN A 23 22.79 -30.83 -10.89
CA ASN A 23 23.75 -30.02 -10.16
C ASN A 23 23.34 -28.54 -10.09
N ILE A 24 22.89 -27.96 -11.21
CA ILE A 24 22.46 -26.56 -11.26
C ILE A 24 21.21 -26.34 -10.39
N LEU A 25 20.23 -27.23 -10.47
CA LEU A 25 18.98 -27.11 -9.70
C LEU A 25 19.19 -27.23 -8.18
N ASN A 26 20.14 -28.05 -7.76
CA ASN A 26 20.41 -28.30 -6.35
C ASN A 26 21.50 -27.38 -5.75
N ARG A 27 22.08 -26.50 -6.56
CA ARG A 27 23.10 -25.56 -6.11
C ARG A 27 22.44 -24.34 -5.47
N THR A 28 22.94 -23.93 -4.31
CA THR A 28 22.54 -22.67 -3.70
C THR A 28 23.00 -21.49 -4.58
N ALA A 29 22.07 -20.60 -4.90
CA ALA A 29 22.38 -19.36 -5.59
C ALA A 29 22.81 -18.30 -4.57
N ASP A 30 24.01 -17.75 -4.73
CA ASP A 30 24.46 -16.60 -3.95
C ASP A 30 23.87 -15.31 -4.55
N ILE A 31 22.66 -14.97 -4.11
CA ILE A 31 21.90 -13.84 -4.60
C ILE A 31 21.25 -13.10 -3.43
N SER A 32 21.32 -11.77 -3.43
CA SER A 32 20.60 -10.97 -2.43
C SER A 32 19.09 -10.93 -2.72
N PHE A 33 18.27 -10.73 -1.69
CA PHE A 33 16.82 -10.54 -1.86
C PHE A 33 16.49 -9.41 -2.85
N GLY A 34 17.25 -8.32 -2.84
CA GLY A 34 17.06 -7.21 -3.78
C GLY A 34 17.36 -7.59 -5.24
N GLN A 35 18.31 -8.48 -5.50
CA GLN A 35 18.56 -9.02 -6.84
C GLN A 35 17.45 -9.99 -7.26
N LEU A 36 17.05 -10.90 -6.36
CA LEU A 36 15.96 -11.86 -6.62
C LEU A 36 14.65 -11.17 -6.98
N LEU A 37 14.27 -10.12 -6.24
CA LEU A 37 13.03 -9.37 -6.50
C LEU A 37 13.08 -8.53 -7.79
N ARG A 38 14.29 -8.21 -8.29
CA ARG A 38 14.47 -7.54 -9.59
C ARG A 38 14.37 -8.51 -10.75
N THR A 39 14.94 -9.71 -10.60
CA THR A 39 14.96 -10.72 -11.67
C THR A 39 13.66 -11.52 -11.77
N ALA A 40 12.88 -11.63 -10.69
CA ALA A 40 11.61 -12.37 -10.67
C ALA A 40 10.40 -11.46 -10.34
N PRO A 41 9.70 -10.90 -11.36
CA PRO A 41 8.54 -10.03 -11.16
C PRO A 41 7.38 -10.69 -10.41
N SER A 42 7.20 -12.00 -10.58
CA SER A 42 6.17 -12.79 -9.88
C SER A 42 6.38 -12.81 -8.36
N LEU A 43 7.62 -13.04 -7.91
CA LEU A 43 7.99 -13.02 -6.50
C LEU A 43 7.87 -11.62 -5.90
N ARG A 44 8.24 -10.58 -6.66
CA ARG A 44 8.02 -9.19 -6.26
C ARG A 44 6.55 -8.89 -6.01
N ARG A 45 5.66 -9.32 -6.91
CA ARG A 45 4.21 -9.14 -6.74
C ARG A 45 3.72 -9.84 -5.47
N GLN A 46 4.14 -11.08 -5.22
CA GLN A 46 3.76 -11.82 -4.01
C GLN A 46 4.25 -11.12 -2.73
N PHE A 47 5.49 -10.68 -2.70
CA PHE A 47 6.08 -9.96 -1.57
C PHE A 47 5.35 -8.64 -1.28
N THR A 48 5.07 -7.85 -2.32
CA THR A 48 4.29 -6.60 -2.16
C THR A 48 2.85 -6.85 -1.76
N GLY A 49 2.24 -7.95 -2.22
CA GLY A 49 0.90 -8.38 -1.81
C GLY A 49 0.82 -8.75 -0.33
N ALA A 50 1.76 -9.58 0.15
CA ALA A 50 1.84 -9.96 1.55
C ALA A 50 2.02 -8.75 2.49
N ARG A 51 2.86 -7.78 2.09
CA ARG A 51 3.05 -6.53 2.86
C ARG A 51 1.78 -5.68 2.96
N ARG A 52 0.92 -5.70 1.93
CA ARG A 52 -0.38 -5.00 1.98
C ARG A 52 -1.33 -5.69 2.98
N THR A 53 -1.44 -7.01 2.94
CA THR A 53 -2.28 -7.79 3.85
C THR A 53 -1.88 -7.61 5.31
N ALA A 54 -0.57 -7.64 5.61
CA ALA A 54 -0.06 -7.41 6.97
C ALA A 54 -0.38 -5.99 7.48
N ARG A 55 -0.36 -4.98 6.59
CA ARG A 55 -0.73 -3.61 6.94
C ARG A 55 -2.22 -3.46 7.19
N THR A 56 -3.06 -4.21 6.50
CA THR A 56 -4.52 -4.22 6.74
C THR A 56 -4.85 -4.84 8.10
N LEU A 57 -4.15 -5.91 8.51
CA LEU A 57 -4.36 -6.56 9.80
C LEU A 57 -3.88 -5.72 10.98
N ALA A 58 -2.75 -5.02 10.85
CA ALA A 58 -2.22 -4.15 11.91
C ALA A 58 -3.10 -2.91 12.20
N VAL A 59 -3.96 -2.51 11.27
CA VAL A 59 -4.89 -1.37 11.45
C VAL A 59 -6.21 -1.80 12.12
N LEU A 60 -6.49 -3.10 12.20
CA LEU A 60 -7.75 -3.62 12.74
C LEU A 60 -7.73 -3.85 14.27
N ASP A 61 -6.58 -3.65 14.93
CA ASP A 61 -6.42 -3.85 16.38
C ASP A 61 -6.69 -2.58 17.22
N GLU A 62 -7.13 -1.48 16.62
CA GLU A 62 -7.51 -0.28 17.36
C GLU A 62 -9.01 -0.28 17.73
N LEU A 63 -9.23 -0.53 19.03
CA LEU A 63 -10.41 -0.24 19.86
C LEU A 63 -11.64 -1.16 19.72
N PRO A 64 -12.26 -1.54 20.86
CA PRO A 64 -13.54 -2.24 20.84
C PRO A 64 -14.59 -1.34 20.18
N LYS A 65 -15.10 -1.77 19.02
CA LYS A 65 -16.27 -1.18 18.35
C LYS A 65 -17.52 -1.42 19.21
N GLN A 66 -17.66 -0.69 20.32
CA GLN A 66 -18.99 -0.30 20.73
C GLN A 66 -19.49 0.61 19.62
N MET A 67 -20.49 0.13 18.88
CA MET A 67 -21.22 0.90 17.88
C MET A 67 -21.99 2.00 18.61
N GLN A 68 -21.26 3.04 19.01
CA GLN A 68 -21.87 4.26 19.51
C GLN A 68 -22.59 4.89 18.33
N ASN A 69 -23.86 5.26 18.52
CA ASN A 69 -24.58 6.08 17.57
C ASN A 69 -23.89 7.44 17.50
N THR A 70 -22.88 7.57 16.64
CA THR A 70 -22.14 8.82 16.48
C THR A 70 -22.99 9.76 15.63
N THR A 71 -23.54 10.79 16.26
CA THR A 71 -24.19 11.90 15.56
C THR A 71 -23.12 12.93 15.19
N ALA A 72 -23.11 13.37 13.94
CA ALA A 72 -22.23 14.44 13.48
C ALA A 72 -22.46 15.75 14.26
N LEU A 73 -21.39 16.43 14.66
CA LEU A 73 -21.47 17.72 15.33
C LEU A 73 -21.61 18.83 14.30
N TYR A 74 -22.65 19.65 14.44
CA TYR A 74 -22.88 20.82 13.60
C TYR A 74 -22.84 22.09 14.45
N ALA A 75 -22.23 23.14 13.92
CA ALA A 75 -22.30 24.49 14.45
C ALA A 75 -23.07 25.38 13.46
N VAL A 76 -23.95 26.22 13.99
CA VAL A 76 -24.68 27.22 13.20
C VAL A 76 -24.12 28.59 13.55
N PHE A 77 -23.68 29.33 12.55
CA PHE A 77 -23.26 30.72 12.70
C PHE A 77 -23.92 31.63 11.67
N TYR A 78 -23.97 32.92 12.02
CA TYR A 78 -24.61 33.95 11.24
C TYR A 78 -23.55 34.85 10.62
N LEU A 79 -23.17 34.53 9.39
CA LEU A 79 -22.41 35.41 8.51
C LEU A 79 -23.41 35.86 7.43
N HIS A 80 -24.11 36.97 7.68
CA HIS A 80 -25.31 37.41 6.93
C HIS A 80 -26.53 36.47 7.11
N SER A 81 -27.63 36.80 6.43
CA SER A 81 -28.84 35.96 6.34
C SER A 81 -28.88 35.30 4.97
N PRO A 82 -29.10 33.97 4.83
CA PRO A 82 -29.50 32.98 5.86
C PRO A 82 -28.33 32.35 6.64
N PRO A 83 -28.59 31.68 7.78
CA PRO A 83 -27.55 31.05 8.62
C PRO A 83 -26.70 30.04 7.85
N ILE A 84 -25.48 29.82 8.34
CA ILE A 84 -24.53 28.83 7.82
C ILE A 84 -24.46 27.68 8.82
N CYS A 85 -24.79 26.49 8.34
CA CYS A 85 -24.57 25.25 9.08
C CYS A 85 -23.23 24.65 8.66
N THR A 86 -22.34 24.40 9.62
CA THR A 86 -21.00 23.87 9.38
C THR A 86 -20.80 22.60 10.17
N LEU A 87 -20.24 21.59 9.52
CA LEU A 87 -19.81 20.34 10.14
C LEU A 87 -18.50 20.58 10.89
N ILE A 88 -18.45 20.20 12.17
CA ILE A 88 -17.22 20.20 12.95
C ILE A 88 -16.59 18.82 12.83
N ASP A 89 -15.51 18.74 12.05
CA ASP A 89 -14.78 17.51 11.79
C ASP A 89 -13.33 17.66 12.26
N SER A 90 -13.00 17.03 13.40
CA SER A 90 -11.64 16.98 13.93
C SER A 90 -10.72 16.04 13.13
N GLY A 91 -11.28 15.18 12.28
CA GLY A 91 -10.52 14.30 11.38
C GLY A 91 -10.12 14.99 10.07
N ALA A 92 -10.66 16.16 9.77
CA ALA A 92 -10.31 16.91 8.57
C ALA A 92 -8.94 17.59 8.71
N SER A 93 -8.05 17.36 7.75
CA SER A 93 -6.72 18.01 7.74
C SER A 93 -6.76 19.51 7.41
N LYS A 94 -7.85 19.99 6.77
CA LYS A 94 -8.06 21.39 6.40
C LYS A 94 -9.54 21.73 6.49
N SER A 95 -9.84 22.97 6.85
CA SER A 95 -11.19 23.54 6.71
C SER A 95 -11.56 23.67 5.23
N CYS A 96 -12.80 23.32 4.89
CA CYS A 96 -13.28 23.32 3.52
C CYS A 96 -14.62 24.07 3.44
N ILE A 97 -14.84 24.74 2.31
CA ILE A 97 -16.09 25.44 2.01
C ILE A 97 -16.58 25.01 0.62
N SER A 98 -17.89 24.86 0.47
CA SER A 98 -18.49 24.49 -0.81
C SER A 98 -18.47 25.68 -1.78
N LEU A 99 -18.32 25.41 -3.08
CA LEU A 99 -18.37 26.45 -4.11
C LEU A 99 -19.67 27.28 -4.04
N ASN A 100 -20.79 26.63 -3.75
CA ASN A 100 -22.09 27.30 -3.62
C ASN A 100 -22.11 28.30 -2.45
N LEU A 101 -21.54 27.93 -1.30
CA LEU A 101 -21.45 28.83 -0.16
C LEU A 101 -20.48 29.99 -0.43
N THR A 102 -19.34 29.70 -1.06
CA THR A 102 -18.39 30.73 -1.52
C THR A 102 -19.06 31.76 -2.43
N GLN A 103 -19.85 31.31 -3.41
CA GLN A 103 -20.61 32.19 -4.31
C GLN A 103 -21.66 33.02 -3.57
N ARG A 104 -22.39 32.39 -2.63
CA ARG A 104 -23.40 33.08 -1.80
C ARG A 104 -22.78 34.19 -0.95
N LEU A 105 -21.60 33.93 -0.40
CA LEU A 105 -20.84 34.88 0.41
C LEU A 105 -20.00 35.85 -0.42
N LYS A 106 -20.04 35.75 -1.76
CA LYS A 106 -19.25 36.57 -2.69
C LYS A 106 -17.75 36.52 -2.37
N LEU A 107 -17.27 35.39 -1.88
CA LEU A 107 -15.86 35.14 -1.62
C LEU A 107 -15.16 34.76 -2.92
N THR A 108 -13.90 35.18 -3.06
CA THR A 108 -13.08 34.91 -4.25
C THR A 108 -11.99 33.92 -3.90
N ILE A 109 -11.73 32.96 -4.80
CA ILE A 109 -10.58 32.06 -4.69
C ILE A 109 -9.33 32.87 -5.03
N GLN A 110 -8.43 33.08 -4.06
CA GLN A 110 -7.20 33.85 -4.26
C GLN A 110 -6.08 33.01 -4.89
N GLU A 111 -6.01 31.72 -4.60
CA GLU A 111 -4.87 30.88 -5.00
C GLU A 111 -5.30 29.54 -5.59
N PRO A 112 -4.52 28.98 -6.54
CA PRO A 112 -4.72 27.60 -6.98
C PRO A 112 -4.40 26.63 -5.84
N SER A 113 -5.11 25.51 -5.80
CA SER A 113 -4.86 24.46 -4.81
C SER A 113 -4.52 23.15 -5.51
N THR A 114 -3.52 22.46 -4.96
CA THR A 114 -3.13 21.09 -5.37
C THR A 114 -3.73 20.03 -4.45
N ALA A 115 -4.58 20.43 -3.49
CA ALA A 115 -5.17 19.49 -2.53
C ALA A 115 -6.20 18.56 -3.20
N VAL A 116 -6.10 17.28 -2.87
CA VAL A 116 -7.09 16.26 -3.23
C VAL A 116 -7.58 15.60 -1.95
N PHE A 117 -8.86 15.74 -1.67
CA PHE A 117 -9.51 15.15 -0.51
C PHE A 117 -9.96 13.73 -0.82
N MET A 118 -9.72 12.81 0.10
CA MET A 118 -10.32 11.48 0.09
C MET A 118 -11.45 11.44 1.10
N LEU A 119 -12.66 11.12 0.64
CA LEU A 119 -13.82 10.97 1.50
C LEU A 119 -13.82 9.58 2.15
N GLY A 120 -14.61 9.41 3.22
CA GLY A 120 -14.71 8.15 3.97
C GLY A 120 -15.21 6.96 3.13
N ASN A 121 -15.86 7.22 2.00
CA ASN A 121 -16.28 6.21 1.03
C ASN A 121 -15.19 5.85 -0.01
N GLY A 122 -14.04 6.52 0.02
CA GLY A 122 -12.92 6.33 -0.91
C GLY A 122 -12.89 7.29 -2.10
N ASP A 123 -13.92 8.13 -2.28
CA ASP A 123 -13.98 9.08 -3.39
C ASP A 123 -12.92 10.18 -3.27
N ARG A 124 -12.42 10.64 -4.42
CA ARG A 124 -11.38 11.67 -4.52
C ARG A 124 -11.92 12.94 -5.14
N HIS A 125 -11.85 14.04 -4.40
CA HIS A 125 -12.27 15.35 -4.89
C HIS A 125 -11.10 16.33 -4.84
N ALA A 126 -10.75 16.91 -5.99
CA ALA A 126 -9.79 18.00 -6.06
C ALA A 126 -10.43 19.30 -5.57
N SER A 127 -9.70 20.07 -4.77
CA SER A 127 -10.09 21.42 -4.38
C SER A 127 -10.00 22.37 -5.58
N LEU A 128 -10.90 23.36 -5.65
CA LEU A 128 -10.89 24.38 -6.69
C LEU A 128 -9.83 25.47 -6.47
N GLY A 129 -9.45 25.71 -5.22
CA GLY A 129 -8.45 26.70 -4.84
C GLY A 129 -8.48 26.99 -3.34
N ILE A 130 -7.77 28.03 -2.93
CA ILE A 130 -7.65 28.46 -1.53
C ILE A 130 -8.29 29.84 -1.37
N ILE A 131 -9.00 30.00 -0.25
CA ILE A 131 -9.50 31.29 0.21
C ILE A 131 -8.71 31.69 1.45
N ASN A 132 -7.97 32.80 1.39
CA ASN A 132 -7.12 33.26 2.50
C ASN A 132 -7.83 34.31 3.36
N ASP A 133 -8.50 35.27 2.72
CA ASP A 133 -9.20 36.35 3.41
C ASP A 133 -10.66 35.98 3.63
N LEU A 134 -11.01 35.70 4.89
CA LEU A 134 -12.37 35.55 5.36
C LEU A 134 -12.75 36.79 6.19
N PRO A 135 -13.97 37.34 6.05
CA PRO A 135 -14.44 38.48 6.84
C PRO A 135 -14.75 38.13 8.29
#